data_AF-A0A2G5V1U4-F1
#
_entry.id   AF-A0A2G5V1U4-F1
#
_cell.length_a   1.000
_cell.length_b   1.000
_cell.length_c   1.000
_cell.angle_alpha   90.00
_cell.angle_beta   90.00
_cell.angle_gamma   90.00
#
_symmetry.space_group_name_H-M   'P 1'
#
loop_
_entity.id
_entity.type
_entity.pdbx_description
1 polymer ?
#
loop_
_entity_poly.entity_id
_entity_poly.type
_entity_poly.pdbx_seq_one_letter_code
_entity_poly.pdbx_strand_id
1 'polypeptide(L)'
;MTSKKSLLCFLIGFVLCLGIPVIQASNCKDSYVDRVCGEDQTNLWLDIVCVVDTSKGMTNAGLASVAATISSLFVDGQQLGIQPNNPRTTRIGIVTYNQGAQVVADLNTFTSVEELTNKVYSILNKVSTSADSYLHAGLEAANDLLEQQSFNTARGHYQKLVIVYTSEYKGTGPQDPLPLATRMKQTVSIATVAYGQDDNLGFLAELTKIATPGYNFTNENGENTISELRSAMLQVNCYCPNGWFQMRQSYANENSFKYGVCLLPVTIQATWLASKLSCRNHWNKAYLVNEYTQTKHDYVLQVVRNNTAFTQPYTYFIGLSYANGNWQWEQPDGMDPIVVQNWNDWNPGFPTASSTATVGVNVQTSSSSMSTGWQNTRKDLASMYVCEVASCDSTNYCTAEDI
;
A
#
# COMPACT_ATOMS: atom_id res chain seq x y z
N MET A 1 34.19 -55.69 10.13
CA MET A 1 34.78 -54.75 11.12
C MET A 1 35.43 -53.59 10.38
N THR A 2 34.98 -52.40 10.74
CA THR A 2 35.24 -51.06 10.22
C THR A 2 36.67 -50.73 9.75
N SER A 3 36.79 -50.20 8.53
CA SER A 3 37.89 -49.30 8.13
C SER A 3 37.36 -47.87 8.03
N LYS A 4 38.13 -46.92 8.58
CA LYS A 4 37.80 -45.51 8.76
C LYS A 4 38.46 -44.65 7.68
N LYS A 5 37.68 -43.65 7.21
CA LYS A 5 38.07 -42.30 6.76
C LYS A 5 38.90 -42.18 5.47
N SER A 6 38.30 -41.57 4.45
CA SER A 6 38.37 -40.12 4.22
C SER A 6 37.72 -39.79 2.87
N LEU A 7 36.63 -39.03 2.84
CA LEU A 7 36.21 -38.36 1.61
C LEU A 7 35.69 -36.95 1.94
N LEU A 8 36.34 -36.01 1.27
CA LEU A 8 36.18 -34.57 1.33
C LEU A 8 34.74 -34.17 0.92
N CYS A 9 34.06 -33.39 1.76
CA CYS A 9 32.78 -32.76 1.41
C CYS A 9 33.04 -31.54 0.52
N PHE A 10 32.60 -31.58 -0.73
CA PHE A 10 32.23 -30.40 -1.50
C PHE A 10 30.70 -30.35 -1.52
N LEU A 11 30.12 -29.41 -0.76
CA LEU A 11 28.69 -29.11 -0.78
C LEU A 11 28.47 -27.96 -1.75
N ILE A 12 28.01 -28.28 -2.95
CA ILE A 12 27.36 -27.33 -3.86
C ILE A 12 25.88 -27.35 -3.49
N GLY A 13 25.42 -26.31 -2.80
CA GLY A 13 24.00 -26.08 -2.53
C GLY A 13 23.35 -25.36 -3.69
N PHE A 14 22.63 -26.09 -4.54
CA PHE A 14 21.61 -25.54 -5.44
C PHE A 14 20.35 -25.29 -4.62
N VAL A 15 19.99 -24.03 -4.38
CA VAL A 15 18.68 -23.65 -3.83
C VAL A 15 17.76 -23.33 -5.02
N LEU A 16 16.82 -24.23 -5.31
CA LEU A 16 15.66 -23.93 -6.15
C LEU A 16 14.76 -22.95 -5.38
N CYS A 17 14.59 -21.74 -5.92
CA CYS A 17 13.56 -20.81 -5.49
C CYS A 17 12.23 -21.19 -6.14
N LEU A 18 11.36 -21.88 -5.39
CA LEU A 18 9.92 -21.91 -5.65
C LEU A 18 9.26 -20.86 -4.75
N GLY A 19 8.34 -20.09 -5.34
CA GLY A 19 7.83 -18.83 -4.82
C GLY A 19 7.20 -18.88 -3.44
N ILE A 20 7.74 -18.04 -2.56
CA ILE A 20 7.11 -17.39 -1.41
C ILE A 20 7.70 -15.96 -1.40
N PRO A 21 6.92 -14.89 -1.25
CA PRO A 21 7.51 -13.56 -1.05
C PRO A 21 8.09 -13.53 0.36
N VAL A 22 9.40 -13.84 0.47
CA VAL A 22 10.12 -13.69 1.72
C VAL A 22 10.29 -12.20 1.98
N ILE A 23 9.57 -11.75 2.99
CA ILE A 23 9.64 -10.47 3.66
C ILE A 23 11.08 -10.29 4.17
N GLN A 24 11.83 -9.39 3.54
CA GLN A 24 13.05 -8.84 4.11
C GLN A 24 13.04 -7.35 3.85
N ALA A 25 12.86 -6.58 4.91
CA ALA A 25 13.11 -5.15 4.96
C ALA A 25 14.56 -4.90 4.50
N SER A 26 14.73 -4.55 3.24
CA SER A 26 16.01 -4.10 2.73
C SER A 26 16.14 -2.62 3.08
N ASN A 27 16.90 -2.33 4.13
CA ASN A 27 17.54 -1.02 4.30
C ASN A 27 18.70 -0.86 3.29
N CYS A 28 18.43 -1.22 2.04
CA CYS A 28 19.42 -1.28 0.98
C CYS A 28 19.46 0.06 0.28
N LYS A 29 20.41 0.87 0.72
CA LYS A 29 20.91 2.02 -0.03
C LYS A 29 21.52 1.63 -1.40
N ASP A 30 21.51 0.34 -1.77
CA ASP A 30 22.15 -0.26 -2.96
C ASP A 30 21.33 -1.36 -3.66
N SER A 31 20.04 -1.59 -3.34
CA SER A 31 19.29 -2.66 -4.02
C SER A 31 18.71 -2.15 -5.36
N TYR A 32 19.14 -2.75 -6.47
CA TYR A 32 18.55 -2.61 -7.81
C TYR A 32 17.16 -3.27 -7.87
N VAL A 33 16.25 -2.80 -7.03
CA VAL A 33 14.87 -3.29 -6.87
C VAL A 33 13.95 -2.09 -6.66
N ASP A 34 12.70 -2.24 -7.06
CA ASP A 34 11.70 -1.21 -6.85
C ASP A 34 11.38 -1.04 -5.37
N ARG A 35 11.23 0.21 -4.95
CA ARG A 35 10.90 0.55 -3.57
C ARG A 35 9.58 -0.13 -3.18
N VAL A 36 9.58 -0.89 -2.09
CA VAL A 36 8.34 -1.35 -1.43
C VAL A 36 7.85 -0.28 -0.45
N CYS A 37 6.57 -0.32 -0.08
CA CYS A 37 6.04 0.57 0.95
C CYS A 37 6.83 0.37 2.26
N GLY A 38 7.05 1.46 3.00
CA GLY A 38 7.71 1.41 4.30
C GLY A 38 7.04 0.44 5.28
N GLU A 39 7.85 -0.26 6.07
CA GLU A 39 7.38 -1.31 7.00
C GLU A 39 7.42 -0.88 8.49
N ASP A 40 7.66 0.41 8.76
CA ASP A 40 7.76 0.92 10.13
C ASP A 40 6.37 1.09 10.78
N GLN A 41 5.99 0.11 11.59
CA GLN A 41 4.71 0.11 12.32
C GLN A 41 4.60 1.26 13.33
N THR A 42 5.71 1.80 13.83
CA THR A 42 5.70 2.86 14.85
C THR A 42 5.37 4.24 14.26
N ASN A 43 5.59 4.41 12.95
CA ASN A 43 5.46 5.67 12.21
C ASN A 43 4.23 5.72 11.28
N LEU A 44 3.20 4.91 11.57
CA LEU A 44 1.92 5.01 10.87
C LEU A 44 1.20 6.32 11.17
N TRP A 45 0.42 6.82 10.21
CA TRP A 45 -0.45 7.97 10.37
C TRP A 45 -1.86 7.69 9.83
N LEU A 46 -2.64 6.98 10.64
CA LEU A 46 -3.98 6.54 10.27
C LEU A 46 -5.02 7.08 11.23
N ASP A 47 -6.25 7.20 10.77
CA ASP A 47 -7.41 7.26 11.65
C ASP A 47 -8.16 5.94 11.53
N ILE A 48 -8.17 5.16 12.62
CA ILE A 48 -8.69 3.79 12.65
C ILE A 48 -9.97 3.77 13.49
N VAL A 49 -11.03 3.13 13.01
CA VAL A 49 -12.23 2.85 13.83
C VAL A 49 -12.47 1.35 13.89
N CYS A 50 -12.38 0.78 15.09
CA CYS A 50 -12.76 -0.60 15.33
C CYS A 50 -14.27 -0.69 15.56
N VAL A 51 -14.97 -1.43 14.72
CA VAL A 51 -16.42 -1.67 14.82
C VAL A 51 -16.62 -3.08 15.34
N VAL A 52 -17.04 -3.20 16.60
CA VAL A 52 -17.07 -4.46 17.34
C VAL A 52 -18.51 -4.89 17.60
N ASP A 53 -18.89 -6.05 17.06
CA ASP A 53 -20.12 -6.74 17.40
C ASP A 53 -20.11 -7.08 18.90
N THR A 54 -21.22 -6.81 19.58
CA THR A 54 -21.43 -7.14 21.00
C THR A 54 -22.65 -8.01 21.20
N SER A 55 -23.19 -8.60 20.13
CA SER A 55 -24.28 -9.56 20.19
C SER A 55 -23.87 -10.81 20.97
N LYS A 56 -24.88 -11.62 21.33
CA LYS A 56 -24.69 -12.91 21.98
C LYS A 56 -23.78 -13.85 21.17
N GLY A 57 -23.74 -13.72 19.84
CA GLY A 57 -22.92 -14.54 18.95
C GLY A 57 -21.41 -14.40 19.19
N MET A 58 -20.95 -13.22 19.62
CA MET A 58 -19.54 -12.97 19.87
C MET A 58 -18.97 -13.73 21.06
N THR A 59 -19.82 -14.09 22.04
CA THR A 59 -19.41 -14.64 23.36
C THR A 59 -18.46 -13.74 24.15
N ASN A 60 -18.38 -13.94 25.48
CA ASN A 60 -17.41 -13.18 26.29
C ASN A 60 -15.95 -13.53 25.93
N ALA A 61 -15.69 -14.77 25.53
CA ALA A 61 -14.36 -15.21 25.10
C ALA A 61 -13.96 -14.57 23.76
N GLY A 62 -14.90 -14.46 22.81
CA GLY A 62 -14.63 -13.78 21.54
C GLY A 62 -14.40 -12.28 21.72
N LEU A 63 -15.16 -11.58 22.59
CA LEU A 63 -14.86 -10.19 22.93
C LEU A 63 -13.49 -10.01 23.58
N ALA A 64 -13.09 -10.90 24.50
CA ALA A 64 -11.76 -10.87 25.10
C ALA A 64 -10.66 -11.10 24.06
N SER A 65 -10.90 -11.96 23.06
CA SER A 65 -10.00 -12.14 21.92
C SER A 65 -9.94 -10.90 21.03
N VAL A 66 -11.05 -10.24 20.73
CA VAL A 66 -11.05 -8.95 19.99
C VAL A 66 -10.26 -7.90 20.75
N ALA A 67 -10.45 -7.77 22.07
CA ALA A 67 -9.70 -6.84 22.90
C ALA A 67 -8.18 -7.13 22.87
N ALA A 68 -7.80 -8.41 22.89
CA ALA A 68 -6.42 -8.83 22.73
C ALA A 68 -5.85 -8.47 21.34
N THR A 69 -6.62 -8.72 20.28
CA THR A 69 -6.24 -8.38 18.90
C THR A 69 -6.02 -6.88 18.77
N ILE A 70 -7.00 -6.05 19.18
CA ILE A 70 -6.89 -4.58 19.11
C ILE A 70 -5.66 -4.09 19.89
N SER A 71 -5.45 -4.58 21.11
CA SER A 71 -4.26 -4.25 21.90
C SER A 71 -2.96 -4.62 21.18
N SER A 72 -2.96 -5.76 20.50
CA SER A 72 -1.79 -6.31 19.83
C SER A 72 -1.56 -5.70 18.45
N LEU A 73 -2.49 -4.96 17.85
CA LEU A 73 -2.24 -4.29 16.57
C LEU A 73 -1.14 -3.24 16.70
N PHE A 74 -1.09 -2.55 17.84
CA PHE A 74 -0.18 -1.44 18.08
C PHE A 74 1.06 -1.93 18.83
N VAL A 75 2.23 -1.55 18.33
CA VAL A 75 3.53 -1.96 18.91
C VAL A 75 4.03 -0.93 19.91
N ASP A 76 4.89 -1.36 20.84
CA ASP A 76 5.60 -0.46 21.73
C ASP A 76 6.35 0.63 20.94
N GLY A 77 6.20 1.88 21.38
CA GLY A 77 6.79 3.04 20.70
C GLY A 77 5.93 3.63 19.58
N GLN A 78 4.82 3.01 19.19
CA GLN A 78 3.87 3.62 18.26
C GLN A 78 3.20 4.85 18.87
N GLN A 79 3.12 5.91 18.07
CA GLN A 79 2.61 7.20 18.51
C GLN A 79 1.09 7.26 18.31
N LEU A 80 0.34 7.24 19.42
CA LEU A 80 -1.11 7.36 19.39
C LEU A 80 -1.59 8.78 19.70
N GLY A 81 -2.77 9.13 19.18
CA GLY A 81 -3.43 10.40 19.43
C GLY A 81 -2.91 11.56 18.58
N ILE A 82 -3.05 12.77 19.08
CA ILE A 82 -2.59 14.00 18.43
C ILE A 82 -1.33 14.48 19.15
N GLN A 83 -0.24 14.70 18.40
CA GLN A 83 1.01 15.24 18.93
C GLN A 83 1.39 16.52 18.18
N PRO A 84 1.62 17.65 18.88
CA PRO A 84 1.91 18.93 18.24
C PRO A 84 3.17 18.94 17.35
N ASN A 85 4.19 18.15 17.72
CA ASN A 85 5.50 18.15 17.08
C ASN A 85 5.76 16.92 16.22
N ASN A 86 4.79 16.01 16.12
CA ASN A 86 4.92 14.79 15.34
C ASN A 86 3.62 14.52 14.57
N PRO A 87 3.61 14.66 13.23
CA PRO A 87 2.43 14.34 12.44
C PRO A 87 2.28 12.83 12.18
N ARG A 88 3.31 12.01 12.41
CA ARG A 88 3.26 10.55 12.20
C ARG A 88 2.61 9.86 13.38
N THR A 89 1.31 10.09 13.56
CA THR A 89 0.54 9.52 14.67
C THR A 89 -0.72 8.87 14.18
N THR A 90 -1.10 7.77 14.83
CA THR A 90 -2.35 7.06 14.57
C THR A 90 -3.39 7.38 15.64
N ARG A 91 -4.64 7.56 15.23
CA ARG A 91 -5.78 7.67 16.13
C ARG A 91 -6.63 6.42 16.04
N ILE A 92 -7.25 6.04 17.15
CA ILE A 92 -8.15 4.88 17.21
C ILE A 92 -9.44 5.25 17.93
N GLY A 93 -10.57 4.92 17.32
CA GLY A 93 -11.89 4.95 17.92
C GLY A 93 -12.47 3.53 18.01
N ILE A 94 -13.41 3.33 18.92
CA ILE A 94 -14.10 2.06 19.12
C ILE A 94 -15.60 2.32 19.10
N VAL A 95 -16.28 1.65 18.17
CA VAL A 95 -17.73 1.58 18.05
C VAL A 95 -18.15 0.16 18.41
N THR A 96 -19.11 0.03 19.31
CA THR A 96 -19.76 -1.26 19.60
C THR A 96 -21.15 -1.29 19.00
N TYR A 97 -21.59 -2.42 18.47
CA TYR A 97 -22.94 -2.54 17.94
C TYR A 97 -23.62 -3.88 18.24
N ASN A 98 -24.95 -3.89 18.16
CA ASN A 98 -25.82 -5.07 18.12
C ASN A 98 -27.13 -4.70 17.38
N GLN A 99 -28.23 -4.40 18.09
CA GLN A 99 -29.46 -3.80 17.55
C GLN A 99 -29.30 -2.31 17.17
N GLY A 100 -28.33 -1.63 17.78
CA GLY A 100 -27.90 -0.28 17.46
C GLY A 100 -26.41 -0.15 17.69
N ALA A 101 -25.84 1.03 17.45
CA ALA A 101 -24.41 1.30 17.63
C ALA A 101 -24.16 2.42 18.64
N GLN A 102 -23.02 2.34 19.31
CA GLN A 102 -22.53 3.34 20.24
C GLN A 102 -21.03 3.57 20.02
N VAL A 103 -20.62 4.82 19.93
CA VAL A 103 -19.21 5.21 20.06
C VAL A 103 -18.83 5.12 21.54
N VAL A 104 -18.01 4.13 21.88
CA VAL A 104 -17.55 3.88 23.26
C VAL A 104 -16.15 4.46 23.52
N ALA A 105 -15.42 4.76 22.44
CA ALA A 105 -14.22 5.59 22.44
C ALA A 105 -14.16 6.35 21.11
N ASP A 106 -13.96 7.67 21.16
CA ASP A 106 -13.74 8.47 19.96
C ASP A 106 -12.27 8.42 19.50
N LEU A 107 -11.93 9.08 18.38
CA LEU A 107 -10.57 9.05 17.82
C LEU A 107 -9.51 9.71 18.73
N ASN A 108 -9.93 10.51 19.70
CA ASN A 108 -9.02 11.27 20.58
C ASN A 108 -8.96 10.66 22.00
N THR A 109 -9.66 9.57 22.25
CA THR A 109 -9.76 8.93 23.56
C THR A 109 -8.45 8.29 24.01
N PHE A 110 -7.67 7.75 23.08
CA PHE A 110 -6.41 7.04 23.38
C PHE A 110 -5.20 7.87 22.94
N THR A 111 -4.28 8.09 23.87
CA THR A 111 -3.06 8.89 23.66
C THR A 111 -1.77 8.06 23.76
N SER A 112 -1.86 6.79 24.18
CA SER A 112 -0.75 5.86 24.25
C SER A 112 -1.21 4.41 24.06
N VAL A 113 -0.29 3.53 23.68
CA VAL A 113 -0.56 2.08 23.56
C VAL A 113 -0.96 1.48 24.91
N GLU A 114 -0.30 1.88 26.00
CA GLU A 114 -0.65 1.43 27.35
C GLU A 114 -2.09 1.82 27.75
N GLU A 115 -2.50 3.05 27.46
CA GLU A 115 -3.87 3.50 27.71
C GLU A 115 -4.89 2.70 26.91
N LEU A 116 -4.60 2.43 25.63
CA LEU A 116 -5.43 1.58 24.78
C LEU A 116 -5.57 0.18 25.37
N THR A 117 -4.46 -0.49 25.69
CA THR A 117 -4.46 -1.84 26.26
C THR A 117 -5.23 -1.92 27.58
N ASN A 118 -5.06 -0.96 28.48
CA ASN A 118 -5.76 -0.95 29.77
C ASN A 118 -7.27 -0.73 29.63
N LYS A 119 -7.69 0.16 28.73
CA LYS A 119 -9.10 0.52 28.59
C LYS A 119 -9.88 -0.44 27.70
N VAL A 120 -9.29 -1.02 26.65
CA VAL A 120 -10.05 -1.83 25.67
C VAL A 120 -10.70 -3.05 26.31
N TYR A 121 -10.05 -3.72 27.26
CA TYR A 121 -10.65 -4.83 28.01
C TYR A 121 -11.81 -4.39 28.90
N SER A 122 -11.77 -3.17 29.43
CA SER A 122 -12.88 -2.61 30.20
C SER A 122 -14.06 -2.22 29.32
N ILE A 123 -13.80 -1.77 28.09
CA ILE A 123 -14.81 -1.42 27.08
C ILE A 123 -15.49 -2.69 26.55
N LEU A 124 -14.70 -3.70 26.21
CA LEU A 124 -15.14 -4.96 25.58
C LEU A 124 -15.30 -6.08 26.63
N ASN A 125 -16.02 -5.81 27.73
CA ASN A 125 -16.07 -6.71 28.88
C ASN A 125 -17.28 -7.66 28.91
N LYS A 126 -18.31 -7.42 28.09
CA LYS A 126 -19.57 -8.16 28.18
C LYS A 126 -20.38 -8.10 26.88
N VAL A 127 -20.91 -9.25 26.47
CA VAL A 127 -21.90 -9.31 25.38
C VAL A 127 -23.31 -8.92 25.84
N SER A 128 -24.09 -8.41 24.89
CA SER A 128 -25.53 -8.22 25.02
C SER A 128 -26.26 -9.57 25.14
N THR A 129 -27.46 -9.55 25.69
CA THR A 129 -28.37 -10.70 25.69
C THR A 129 -29.05 -10.90 24.33
N SER A 130 -29.01 -9.90 23.45
CA SER A 130 -29.60 -9.97 22.10
C SER A 130 -28.72 -10.77 21.14
N ALA A 131 -29.36 -11.55 20.25
CA ALA A 131 -28.70 -12.24 19.14
C ALA A 131 -28.71 -11.42 17.84
N ASP A 132 -29.18 -10.18 17.88
CA ASP A 132 -29.16 -9.29 16.71
C ASP A 132 -27.78 -8.64 16.55
N SER A 133 -27.31 -8.60 15.30
CA SER A 133 -26.02 -8.03 14.90
C SER A 133 -26.21 -7.22 13.61
N TYR A 134 -26.65 -5.97 13.74
CA TYR A 134 -26.90 -5.07 12.61
C TYR A 134 -25.65 -4.26 12.27
N LEU A 135 -24.79 -4.87 11.44
CA LEU A 135 -23.52 -4.26 11.04
C LEU A 135 -23.68 -2.90 10.35
N HIS A 136 -24.83 -2.67 9.68
CA HIS A 136 -25.14 -1.36 9.10
C HIS A 136 -25.05 -0.23 10.14
N ALA A 137 -25.64 -0.41 11.32
CA ALA A 137 -25.59 0.59 12.39
C ALA A 137 -24.16 0.84 12.88
N GLY A 138 -23.35 -0.23 12.98
CA GLY A 138 -21.93 -0.12 13.36
C GLY A 138 -21.10 0.67 12.34
N LEU A 139 -21.29 0.38 11.05
CA LEU A 139 -20.63 1.10 9.96
C LEU A 139 -21.09 2.56 9.87
N GLU A 140 -22.38 2.82 10.09
CA GLU A 140 -22.93 4.19 10.10
C GLU A 140 -22.29 5.02 11.20
N ALA A 141 -22.26 4.52 12.45
CA ALA A 141 -21.61 5.21 13.56
C ALA A 141 -20.09 5.42 13.33
N ALA A 142 -19.41 4.48 12.68
CA ALA A 142 -18.00 4.63 12.34
C ALA A 142 -17.78 5.70 11.25
N ASN A 143 -18.64 5.72 10.23
CA ASN A 143 -18.60 6.73 9.17
C ASN A 143 -18.84 8.12 9.76
N ASP A 144 -19.88 8.27 10.59
CA ASP A 144 -20.21 9.54 11.25
C ASP A 144 -19.05 10.03 12.13
N LEU A 145 -18.40 9.15 12.87
CA LEU A 145 -17.23 9.49 13.70
C LEU A 145 -16.08 10.03 12.83
N LEU A 146 -15.77 9.36 11.71
CA LEU A 146 -14.73 9.81 10.77
C LEU A 146 -15.10 11.14 10.10
N GLU A 147 -16.36 11.32 9.68
CA GLU A 147 -16.87 12.58 9.11
C GLU A 147 -16.72 13.75 10.07
N GLN A 148 -17.03 13.54 11.35
CA GLN A 148 -16.97 14.57 12.37
C GLN A 148 -15.54 14.89 12.83
N GLN A 149 -14.67 13.89 12.95
CA GLN A 149 -13.38 14.04 13.64
C GLN A 149 -12.14 13.90 12.74
N SER A 150 -12.30 13.54 11.46
CA SER A 150 -11.19 13.35 10.52
C SER A 150 -11.29 14.22 9.28
N PHE A 151 -12.36 14.09 8.50
CA PHE A 151 -12.40 14.64 7.12
C PHE A 151 -12.29 16.17 7.06
N ASN A 152 -12.96 16.91 7.94
CA ASN A 152 -12.94 18.38 7.95
C ASN A 152 -11.97 18.96 9.01
N THR A 153 -10.82 18.31 9.18
CA THR A 153 -9.81 18.68 10.19
C THR A 153 -8.42 18.78 9.58
N ALA A 154 -7.42 19.19 10.37
CA ALA A 154 -6.01 19.15 9.94
C ALA A 154 -5.53 17.74 9.53
N ARG A 155 -6.28 16.68 9.90
CA ARG A 155 -6.03 15.29 9.55
C ARG A 155 -6.86 14.80 8.36
N GLY A 156 -7.54 15.70 7.64
CA GLY A 156 -8.35 15.38 6.48
C GLY A 156 -7.62 14.57 5.39
N HIS A 157 -6.29 14.72 5.29
CA HIS A 157 -5.43 14.01 4.34
C HIS A 157 -4.94 12.63 4.81
N TYR A 158 -5.11 12.28 6.09
CA TYR A 158 -4.64 11.00 6.64
C TYR A 158 -5.50 9.87 6.10
N GLN A 159 -4.96 8.67 5.95
CA GLN A 159 -5.76 7.54 5.46
C GLN A 159 -6.66 6.99 6.58
N LYS A 160 -7.84 6.49 6.21
CA LYS A 160 -8.85 6.00 7.15
C LYS A 160 -9.04 4.50 6.99
N LEU A 161 -9.13 3.81 8.11
CA LEU A 161 -9.34 2.36 8.15
C LEU A 161 -10.44 2.02 9.14
N VAL A 162 -11.46 1.31 8.70
CA VAL A 162 -12.45 0.68 9.58
C VAL A 162 -12.11 -0.80 9.70
N ILE A 163 -12.00 -1.32 10.93
CA ILE A 163 -11.78 -2.73 11.19
C ILE A 163 -13.03 -3.29 11.86
N VAL A 164 -13.77 -4.12 11.13
CA VAL A 164 -15.01 -4.76 11.59
C VAL A 164 -14.68 -6.09 12.24
N TYR A 165 -15.10 -6.28 13.48
CA TYR A 165 -15.09 -7.55 14.19
C TYR A 165 -16.53 -8.01 14.36
N THR A 166 -16.91 -9.10 13.71
CA THR A 166 -18.31 -9.55 13.71
C THR A 166 -18.46 -11.06 13.77
N SER A 167 -19.49 -11.52 14.46
CA SER A 167 -19.88 -12.93 14.51
C SER A 167 -20.91 -13.33 13.47
N GLU A 168 -21.54 -12.35 12.82
CA GLU A 168 -22.62 -12.59 11.87
C GLU A 168 -22.75 -11.47 10.83
N TYR A 169 -23.32 -11.81 9.68
CA TYR A 169 -23.74 -10.85 8.66
C TYR A 169 -25.27 -10.88 8.58
N LYS A 170 -25.93 -9.97 9.33
CA LYS A 170 -27.38 -9.79 9.27
C LYS A 170 -27.72 -8.44 8.65
N GLY A 171 -28.73 -8.44 7.79
CA GLY A 171 -29.28 -7.24 7.20
C GLY A 171 -29.97 -7.50 5.86
N THR A 172 -31.18 -6.97 5.70
CA THR A 172 -31.84 -6.80 4.39
C THR A 172 -32.51 -5.43 4.36
N GLY A 173 -32.78 -4.92 3.17
CA GLY A 173 -33.40 -3.60 3.03
C GLY A 173 -32.57 -2.50 3.71
N PRO A 174 -33.16 -1.63 4.55
CA PRO A 174 -32.45 -0.53 5.21
C PRO A 174 -31.30 -0.96 6.14
N GLN A 175 -31.29 -2.22 6.60
CA GLN A 175 -30.25 -2.75 7.49
C GLN A 175 -29.16 -3.51 6.73
N ASP A 176 -29.21 -3.55 5.40
CA ASP A 176 -28.12 -4.12 4.60
C ASP A 176 -26.88 -3.21 4.69
N PRO A 177 -25.73 -3.71 5.18
CA PRO A 177 -24.51 -2.90 5.27
C PRO A 177 -23.85 -2.67 3.89
N LEU A 178 -24.18 -3.45 2.86
CA LEU A 178 -23.46 -3.41 1.58
C LEU A 178 -23.53 -2.06 0.85
N PRO A 179 -24.68 -1.38 0.72
CA PRO A 179 -24.75 -0.08 0.07
C PRO A 179 -23.90 0.98 0.79
N LEU A 180 -23.93 0.98 2.13
CA LEU A 180 -23.13 1.90 2.94
C LEU A 180 -21.63 1.60 2.81
N ALA A 181 -21.22 0.34 2.98
CA ALA A 181 -19.83 -0.08 2.84
C ALA A 181 -19.27 0.24 1.44
N THR A 182 -20.08 0.05 0.39
CA THR A 182 -19.69 0.40 -1.00
C THR A 182 -19.40 1.90 -1.14
N ARG A 183 -20.20 2.76 -0.51
CA ARG A 183 -19.95 4.21 -0.49
C ARG A 183 -18.72 4.56 0.34
N MET A 184 -18.58 4.00 1.54
CA MET A 184 -17.42 4.24 2.42
C MET A 184 -16.10 3.89 1.74
N LYS A 185 -16.06 2.79 0.99
CA LYS A 185 -14.87 2.32 0.25
C LYS A 185 -14.30 3.31 -0.78
N GLN A 186 -15.02 4.38 -1.11
CA GLN A 186 -14.50 5.46 -1.94
C GLN A 186 -13.42 6.30 -1.24
N THR A 187 -13.40 6.34 0.10
CA THR A 187 -12.49 7.18 0.89
C THR A 187 -11.94 6.51 2.15
N VAL A 188 -12.46 5.34 2.51
CA VAL A 188 -12.12 4.59 3.72
C VAL A 188 -11.82 3.15 3.35
N SER A 189 -10.71 2.59 3.84
CA SER A 189 -10.47 1.15 3.71
C SER A 189 -11.26 0.38 4.77
N ILE A 190 -11.83 -0.77 4.43
CA ILE A 190 -12.59 -1.61 5.38
C ILE A 190 -11.90 -2.97 5.47
N ALA A 191 -11.40 -3.30 6.65
CA ALA A 191 -10.98 -4.65 7.00
C ALA A 191 -12.09 -5.36 7.76
N THR A 192 -12.30 -6.64 7.51
CA THR A 192 -13.24 -7.48 8.26
C THR A 192 -12.51 -8.62 8.93
N VAL A 193 -12.92 -8.96 10.15
CA VAL A 193 -12.45 -10.11 10.91
C VAL A 193 -13.67 -10.89 11.35
N ALA A 194 -13.85 -12.05 10.73
CA ALA A 194 -14.89 -12.99 11.07
C ALA A 194 -14.59 -13.66 12.41
N TYR A 195 -15.56 -13.64 13.32
CA TYR A 195 -15.53 -14.32 14.63
C TYR A 195 -16.64 -15.37 14.69
N GLY A 196 -16.43 -16.50 14.04
CA GLY A 196 -17.39 -17.62 13.99
C GLY A 196 -16.91 -18.85 14.77
N GLN A 197 -17.85 -19.68 15.23
CA GLN A 197 -17.55 -21.01 15.78
C GLN A 197 -17.63 -22.14 14.74
N ASP A 198 -18.24 -21.86 13.59
CA ASP A 198 -18.35 -22.78 12.45
C ASP A 198 -18.11 -21.99 11.16
N ASP A 199 -17.15 -22.43 10.36
CA ASP A 199 -16.73 -21.86 9.08
C ASP A 199 -17.81 -22.03 8.00
N ASN A 200 -18.95 -21.37 8.19
CA ASN A 200 -20.01 -21.34 7.20
C ASN A 200 -19.53 -20.49 6.02
N LEU A 201 -19.07 -21.14 4.95
CA LEU A 201 -18.59 -20.54 3.69
C LEU A 201 -19.42 -19.32 3.20
N GLY A 202 -20.73 -19.27 3.50
CA GLY A 202 -21.59 -18.13 3.18
C GLY A 202 -21.27 -16.85 3.98
N PHE A 203 -20.94 -16.95 5.26
CA PHE A 203 -20.67 -15.80 6.13
C PHE A 203 -19.41 -15.03 5.70
N LEU A 204 -18.31 -15.74 5.45
CA LEU A 204 -17.07 -15.15 4.94
C LEU A 204 -17.26 -14.51 3.55
N ALA A 205 -18.05 -15.16 2.70
CA ALA A 205 -18.38 -14.64 1.38
C ALA A 205 -19.16 -13.31 1.45
N GLU A 206 -20.09 -13.16 2.40
CA GLU A 206 -20.78 -11.88 2.63
C GLU A 206 -19.83 -10.78 3.15
N LEU A 207 -18.95 -11.11 4.11
CA LEU A 207 -17.96 -10.15 4.62
C LEU A 207 -16.98 -9.68 3.55
N THR A 208 -16.66 -10.53 2.58
CA THR A 208 -15.82 -10.16 1.43
C THR A 208 -16.44 -9.05 0.59
N LYS A 209 -17.77 -8.96 0.51
CA LYS A 209 -18.46 -7.92 -0.29
C LYS A 209 -18.31 -6.52 0.32
N ILE A 210 -18.27 -6.43 1.65
CA ILE A 210 -18.14 -5.16 2.36
C ILE A 210 -16.68 -4.75 2.58
N ALA A 211 -15.76 -5.71 2.72
CA ALA A 211 -14.34 -5.43 2.89
C ALA A 211 -13.76 -4.74 1.65
N THR A 212 -12.68 -3.98 1.85
CA THR A 212 -11.75 -3.65 0.77
C THR A 212 -11.19 -4.98 0.24
N PRO A 213 -11.17 -5.21 -1.08
CA PRO A 213 -10.69 -6.48 -1.62
C PRO A 213 -9.30 -6.85 -1.09
N GLY A 214 -9.17 -8.05 -0.53
CA GLY A 214 -7.96 -8.53 0.12
C GLY A 214 -7.87 -8.28 1.63
N TYR A 215 -8.79 -7.53 2.24
CA TYR A 215 -8.81 -7.26 3.69
C TYR A 215 -9.94 -7.97 4.43
N ASN A 216 -10.22 -9.22 4.06
CA ASN A 216 -11.11 -10.10 4.81
C ASN A 216 -10.26 -11.14 5.53
N PHE A 217 -10.44 -11.25 6.85
CA PHE A 217 -9.65 -12.08 7.73
C PHE A 217 -10.56 -12.91 8.63
N THR A 218 -10.00 -13.93 9.29
CA THR A 218 -10.72 -14.77 10.26
C THR A 218 -9.97 -14.81 11.58
N ASN A 219 -10.67 -15.08 12.67
CA ASN A 219 -10.08 -15.23 14.00
C ASN A 219 -9.47 -16.62 14.26
N GLU A 220 -9.71 -17.59 13.38
CA GLU A 220 -9.23 -18.98 13.52
C GLU A 220 -7.69 -19.08 13.52
N ASN A 221 -7.02 -18.11 12.88
CA ASN A 221 -5.57 -18.03 12.78
C ASN A 221 -5.01 -16.82 13.56
N GLY A 222 -5.42 -16.62 14.82
CA GLY A 222 -5.22 -15.37 15.57
C GLY A 222 -3.83 -14.69 15.46
N GLU A 223 -2.72 -15.43 15.49
CA GLU A 223 -1.37 -14.85 15.28
C GLU A 223 -1.16 -14.32 13.84
N ASN A 224 -1.68 -15.04 12.84
CA ASN A 224 -1.68 -14.60 11.45
C ASN A 224 -2.62 -13.41 11.26
N THR A 225 -3.79 -13.38 11.91
CA THR A 225 -4.73 -12.25 11.81
C THR A 225 -4.09 -10.92 12.22
N ILE A 226 -3.28 -10.92 13.29
CA ILE A 226 -2.58 -9.70 13.75
C ILE A 226 -1.54 -9.25 12.71
N SER A 227 -0.76 -10.16 12.14
CA SER A 227 0.26 -9.82 11.14
C SER A 227 -0.36 -9.36 9.82
N GLU A 228 -1.47 -9.98 9.42
CA GLU A 228 -2.28 -9.60 8.25
C GLU A 228 -2.90 -8.21 8.42
N LEU A 229 -3.50 -7.91 9.58
CA LEU A 229 -4.05 -6.58 9.86
C LEU A 229 -2.97 -5.50 9.90
N ARG A 230 -1.80 -5.78 10.51
CA ARG A 230 -0.65 -4.86 10.48
C ARG A 230 -0.13 -4.63 9.06
N SER A 231 -0.14 -5.66 8.22
CA SER A 231 0.22 -5.54 6.80
C SER A 231 -0.81 -4.69 6.04
N ALA A 232 -2.10 -4.87 6.32
CA ALA A 232 -3.16 -4.02 5.77
C ALA A 232 -2.99 -2.56 6.22
N MET A 233 -2.67 -2.30 7.49
CA MET A 233 -2.40 -0.95 8.00
C MET A 233 -1.25 -0.26 7.24
N LEU A 234 -0.13 -0.96 6.99
CA LEU A 234 0.96 -0.43 6.17
C LEU A 234 0.51 -0.12 4.73
N GLN A 235 -0.23 -1.04 4.10
CA GLN A 235 -0.71 -0.88 2.72
C GLN A 235 -1.77 0.23 2.58
N VAL A 236 -2.58 0.48 3.61
CA VAL A 236 -3.49 1.62 3.68
C VAL A 236 -2.71 2.91 3.84
N ASN A 237 -1.68 2.93 4.70
CA ASN A 237 -0.80 4.08 4.89
C ASN A 237 0.12 4.35 3.67
N CYS A 238 0.13 3.46 2.68
CA CYS A 238 0.90 3.59 1.45
C CYS A 238 0.02 4.13 0.31
N TYR A 239 0.29 5.36 -0.11
CA TYR A 239 -0.49 6.03 -1.15
C TYR A 239 0.34 7.07 -1.92
N CYS A 240 -0.09 7.36 -3.14
CA CYS A 240 0.51 8.39 -3.97
C CYS A 240 -0.17 9.74 -3.78
N PRO A 241 0.57 10.83 -4.07
CA PRO A 241 -0.04 12.15 -4.17
C PRO A 241 -1.14 12.24 -5.22
N ASN A 242 -2.01 13.25 -5.11
CA ASN A 242 -3.06 13.48 -6.09
C ASN A 242 -2.49 13.61 -7.51
N GLY A 243 -3.10 12.91 -8.47
CA GLY A 243 -2.70 12.89 -9.88
C GLY A 243 -1.54 11.95 -10.22
N TRP A 244 -0.89 11.34 -9.23
CA TRP A 244 0.15 10.32 -9.46
C TRP A 244 -0.44 8.91 -9.41
N PHE A 245 0.05 8.04 -10.28
CA PHE A 245 -0.34 6.64 -10.34
C PHE A 245 0.47 5.80 -9.36
N GLN A 246 -0.21 5.15 -8.43
CA GLN A 246 0.40 4.18 -7.53
C GLN A 246 0.81 2.92 -8.28
N MET A 247 2.11 2.62 -8.33
CA MET A 247 2.60 1.33 -8.83
C MET A 247 2.10 0.21 -7.93
N ARG A 248 1.61 -0.86 -8.56
CA ARG A 248 1.07 -2.05 -7.90
C ARG A 248 1.59 -3.31 -8.57
N GLN A 249 1.49 -4.44 -7.87
CA GLN A 249 1.83 -5.75 -8.42
C GLN A 249 1.07 -6.08 -9.71
N SER A 250 -0.17 -5.60 -9.82
CA SER A 250 -0.99 -5.71 -11.03
C SER A 250 -1.58 -4.35 -11.40
N TYR A 251 -1.42 -3.96 -12.66
CA TYR A 251 -2.07 -2.76 -13.19
C TYR A 251 -3.60 -2.89 -13.18
N ALA A 252 -4.11 -4.06 -13.59
CA ALA A 252 -5.53 -4.34 -13.74
C ALA A 252 -6.28 -4.54 -12.41
N ASN A 253 -5.56 -4.89 -11.33
CA ASN A 253 -6.15 -5.04 -9.99
C ASN A 253 -5.72 -3.87 -9.10
N GLU A 254 -6.61 -2.91 -8.89
CA GLU A 254 -6.38 -1.71 -8.07
C GLU A 254 -6.09 -2.02 -6.59
N ASN A 255 -6.52 -3.18 -6.11
CA ASN A 255 -6.33 -3.64 -4.73
C ASN A 255 -5.13 -4.60 -4.59
N SER A 256 -4.36 -4.82 -5.66
CA SER A 256 -3.13 -5.60 -5.55
C SER A 256 -2.07 -4.85 -4.76
N PHE A 257 -1.07 -5.61 -4.26
CA PHE A 257 0.02 -5.10 -3.44
C PHE A 257 0.62 -3.81 -4.01
N LYS A 258 0.66 -2.74 -3.20
CA LYS A 258 1.21 -1.45 -3.59
C LYS A 258 2.72 -1.44 -3.37
N TYR A 259 3.44 -0.91 -4.35
CA TYR A 259 4.85 -0.58 -4.20
C TYR A 259 4.99 0.82 -3.62
N GLY A 260 6.16 1.14 -3.10
CA GLY A 260 6.50 2.46 -2.60
C GLY A 260 6.80 3.48 -3.70
N VAL A 261 6.18 3.35 -4.88
CA VAL A 261 6.52 4.03 -6.13
C VAL A 261 5.29 4.66 -6.76
N CYS A 262 5.41 5.95 -7.10
CA CYS A 262 4.39 6.75 -7.75
C CYS A 262 4.87 7.22 -9.12
N LEU A 263 4.01 7.16 -10.13
CA LEU A 263 4.33 7.45 -11.53
C LEU A 263 3.47 8.60 -12.05
N LEU A 264 4.05 9.51 -12.82
CA LEU A 264 3.32 10.60 -13.48
C LEU A 264 3.68 10.64 -14.97
N PRO A 265 2.77 10.23 -15.87
CA PRO A 265 2.98 10.40 -17.31
C PRO A 265 2.75 11.87 -17.67
N VAL A 266 3.81 12.56 -18.07
CA VAL A 266 3.78 13.97 -18.45
C VAL A 266 3.68 14.10 -19.96
N THR A 267 2.60 14.73 -20.41
CA THR A 267 2.20 14.83 -21.82
C THR A 267 2.83 16.03 -22.55
N ILE A 268 3.73 16.75 -21.87
CA ILE A 268 4.47 17.88 -22.45
C ILE A 268 5.71 17.32 -23.14
N GLN A 269 5.96 17.74 -24.38
CA GLN A 269 7.21 17.42 -25.06
C GLN A 269 8.32 18.37 -24.58
N ALA A 270 9.38 17.81 -24.03
CA ALA A 270 10.53 18.57 -23.56
C ALA A 270 11.83 17.83 -23.85
N THR A 271 12.96 18.55 -23.92
CA THR A 271 14.28 17.92 -23.98
C THR A 271 14.56 17.13 -22.69
N TRP A 272 15.40 16.10 -22.74
CA TRP A 272 15.61 15.19 -21.60
C TRP A 272 15.99 15.94 -20.30
N LEU A 273 16.88 16.94 -20.38
CA LEU A 273 17.25 17.75 -19.21
C LEU A 273 16.06 18.57 -18.67
N ALA A 274 15.24 19.14 -19.55
CA ALA A 274 14.05 19.88 -19.16
C ALA A 274 12.99 18.96 -18.54
N SER A 275 12.81 17.74 -19.07
CA SER A 275 11.94 16.71 -18.49
C SER A 275 12.39 16.34 -17.08
N LYS A 276 13.69 16.11 -16.88
CA LYS A 276 14.29 15.88 -15.56
C LYS A 276 14.00 17.01 -14.58
N LEU A 277 14.21 18.26 -14.97
CA LEU A 277 13.91 19.43 -14.13
C LEU A 277 12.40 19.58 -13.89
N SER A 278 11.57 19.25 -14.88
CA SER A 278 10.11 19.26 -14.73
C SER A 278 9.63 18.24 -13.72
N CYS A 279 10.18 17.02 -13.69
CA CYS A 279 9.81 16.04 -12.68
C CYS A 279 10.04 16.58 -11.27
N ARG A 280 11.20 17.20 -11.04
CA ARG A 280 11.56 17.83 -9.75
C ARG A 280 10.62 18.99 -9.35
N ASN A 281 10.02 19.66 -10.34
CA ASN A 281 9.03 20.71 -10.10
C ASN A 281 7.62 20.16 -9.86
N HIS A 282 7.30 18.96 -10.35
CA HIS A 282 6.02 18.30 -10.06
C HIS A 282 5.94 17.79 -8.63
N TRP A 283 7.06 17.34 -8.07
CA TRP A 283 7.15 16.89 -6.68
C TRP A 283 8.57 16.97 -6.13
N ASN A 284 8.71 17.28 -4.85
CA ASN A 284 10.02 17.31 -4.20
C ASN A 284 10.69 15.93 -4.30
N LYS A 285 11.92 15.86 -4.83
CA LYS A 285 12.65 14.61 -5.10
C LYS A 285 12.06 13.70 -6.18
N ALA A 286 11.09 14.16 -6.99
CA ALA A 286 10.73 13.44 -8.21
C ALA A 286 11.86 13.50 -9.26
N TYR A 287 11.94 12.46 -10.07
CA TYR A 287 12.95 12.27 -11.11
C TYR A 287 12.34 11.54 -12.31
N LEU A 288 13.07 11.40 -13.43
CA LEU A 288 12.59 10.59 -14.54
C LEU A 288 12.57 9.10 -14.16
N VAL A 289 11.51 8.39 -14.53
CA VAL A 289 11.27 7.00 -14.12
C VAL A 289 12.48 6.09 -14.39
N ASN A 290 12.80 5.24 -13.42
CA ASN A 290 13.76 4.16 -13.61
C ASN A 290 13.02 2.85 -13.92
N GLU A 291 13.71 1.90 -14.56
CA GLU A 291 13.12 0.58 -14.84
C GLU A 291 14.13 -0.51 -14.47
N TYR A 292 14.05 -1.00 -13.23
CA TYR A 292 14.93 -2.07 -12.76
C TYR A 292 14.45 -3.47 -13.13
N THR A 293 13.16 -3.61 -13.45
CA THR A 293 12.51 -4.90 -13.69
C THR A 293 11.55 -4.81 -14.87
N GLN A 294 11.32 -5.95 -15.53
CA GLN A 294 10.28 -6.07 -16.56
C GLN A 294 8.90 -5.70 -16.02
N THR A 295 8.59 -6.05 -14.76
CA THR A 295 7.32 -5.70 -14.12
C THR A 295 7.10 -4.20 -14.08
N LYS A 296 8.12 -3.41 -13.72
CA LYS A 296 7.98 -1.95 -13.72
C LYS A 296 7.85 -1.38 -15.12
N HIS A 297 8.66 -1.84 -16.07
CA HIS A 297 8.57 -1.41 -17.47
C HIS A 297 7.17 -1.65 -18.04
N ASP A 298 6.64 -2.86 -17.87
CA ASP A 298 5.29 -3.21 -18.33
C ASP A 298 4.24 -2.33 -17.64
N TYR A 299 4.39 -2.07 -16.34
CA TYR A 299 3.47 -1.20 -15.59
C TYR A 299 3.50 0.25 -16.11
N VAL A 300 4.68 0.82 -16.34
CA VAL A 300 4.86 2.17 -16.90
C VAL A 300 4.23 2.25 -18.29
N LEU A 301 4.42 1.24 -19.14
CA LEU A 301 3.80 1.17 -20.45
C LEU A 301 2.26 1.12 -20.35
N GLN A 302 1.69 0.40 -19.37
CA GLN A 302 0.24 0.40 -19.15
C GLN A 302 -0.28 1.78 -18.71
N VAL A 303 0.43 2.47 -17.81
CA VAL A 303 0.11 3.85 -17.41
C VAL A 303 0.12 4.79 -18.62
N VAL A 304 1.13 4.67 -19.49
CA VAL A 304 1.24 5.45 -20.74
C VAL A 304 0.09 5.12 -21.70
N ARG A 305 -0.22 3.84 -21.92
CA ARG A 305 -1.30 3.39 -22.81
C ARG A 305 -2.69 3.91 -22.42
N ASN A 306 -2.92 4.02 -21.13
CA ASN A 306 -4.20 4.47 -20.60
C ASN A 306 -4.32 6.00 -20.57
N ASN A 307 -3.29 6.73 -21.00
CA ASN A 307 -3.31 8.17 -21.16
C ASN A 307 -3.51 8.53 -22.63
N THR A 308 -4.65 9.16 -22.95
CA THR A 308 -5.08 9.45 -24.32
C THR A 308 -4.19 10.41 -25.09
N ALA A 309 -3.32 11.17 -24.41
CA ALA A 309 -2.37 12.06 -25.07
C ALA A 309 -1.14 11.32 -25.61
N PHE A 310 -0.83 10.13 -25.09
CA PHE A 310 0.20 9.26 -25.66
C PHE A 310 -0.43 8.41 -26.77
N THR A 311 0.14 8.47 -27.97
CA THR A 311 -0.38 7.74 -29.13
C THR A 311 0.64 6.74 -29.66
N GLN A 312 0.16 5.64 -30.25
CA GLN A 312 1.04 4.68 -30.93
C GLN A 312 1.69 5.29 -32.18
N PRO A 313 2.96 4.95 -32.49
CA PRO A 313 3.89 4.18 -31.66
C PRO A 313 4.31 4.97 -30.40
N TYR A 314 4.19 4.35 -29.23
CA TYR A 314 4.51 5.02 -27.96
C TYR A 314 5.99 5.36 -27.89
N THR A 315 6.30 6.63 -27.57
CA THR A 315 7.66 7.12 -27.36
C THR A 315 7.69 8.09 -26.20
N TYR A 316 8.56 7.85 -25.22
CA TYR A 316 8.69 8.71 -24.04
C TYR A 316 10.04 8.58 -23.34
N PHE A 317 10.55 9.68 -22.79
CA PHE A 317 11.79 9.67 -22.01
C PHE A 317 11.64 8.96 -20.68
N ILE A 318 12.73 8.30 -20.30
CA ILE A 318 12.96 7.63 -19.02
C ILE A 318 14.27 8.15 -18.41
N GLY A 319 14.54 7.83 -17.15
CA GLY A 319 15.69 8.32 -16.39
C GLY A 319 17.04 7.72 -16.77
N LEU A 320 17.10 6.95 -17.86
CA LEU A 320 18.33 6.30 -18.32
C LEU A 320 19.26 7.30 -19.02
N SER A 321 20.54 7.31 -18.65
CA SER A 321 21.55 8.16 -19.28
C SER A 321 22.92 7.49 -19.33
N TYR A 322 23.76 7.86 -20.29
CA TYR A 322 25.13 7.37 -20.43
C TYR A 322 26.11 8.41 -19.92
N ALA A 323 26.85 8.06 -18.88
CA ALA A 323 27.91 8.89 -18.31
C ALA A 323 29.02 8.01 -17.73
N ASN A 324 30.26 8.53 -17.71
CA ASN A 324 31.41 7.84 -17.09
C ASN A 324 31.59 6.39 -17.58
N GLY A 325 31.34 6.14 -18.87
CA GLY A 325 31.50 4.83 -19.50
C GLY A 325 30.33 3.85 -19.29
N ASN A 326 29.31 4.21 -18.51
CA ASN A 326 28.22 3.32 -18.13
C ASN A 326 26.84 3.93 -18.38
N TRP A 327 25.86 3.06 -18.63
CA TRP A 327 24.45 3.42 -18.56
C TRP A 327 24.00 3.44 -17.09
N GLN A 328 23.30 4.49 -16.69
CA GLN A 328 22.88 4.71 -15.31
C GLN A 328 21.50 5.34 -15.23
N TRP A 329 20.75 4.96 -14.21
CA TRP A 329 19.45 5.50 -13.85
C TRP A 329 19.59 6.76 -13.03
N GLU A 330 18.84 7.78 -13.42
CA GLU A 330 18.60 8.95 -12.59
C GLU A 330 18.03 8.52 -11.22
N GLN A 331 18.45 9.24 -10.18
CA GLN A 331 17.92 9.16 -8.83
C GLN A 331 17.43 10.55 -8.38
N PRO A 332 16.69 10.63 -7.27
CA PRO A 332 16.37 11.90 -6.62
C PRO A 332 17.56 12.86 -6.51
N ASP A 333 17.29 14.16 -6.55
CA ASP A 333 18.35 15.16 -6.43
C ASP A 333 19.14 14.98 -5.12
N GLY A 334 20.48 15.00 -5.23
CA GLY A 334 21.40 14.71 -4.12
C GLY A 334 21.69 13.23 -3.88
N MET A 335 21.11 12.30 -4.66
CA MET A 335 21.48 10.89 -4.65
C MET A 335 22.35 10.53 -5.86
N ASP A 336 23.27 9.57 -5.66
CA ASP A 336 24.13 9.08 -6.73
C ASP A 336 23.31 8.25 -7.74
N PRO A 337 23.57 8.39 -9.06
CA PRO A 337 22.90 7.59 -10.08
C PRO A 337 23.26 6.11 -9.93
N ILE A 338 22.31 5.22 -10.23
CA ILE A 338 22.51 3.77 -10.13
C ILE A 338 22.88 3.22 -11.51
N VAL A 339 24.06 2.61 -11.63
CA VAL A 339 24.49 1.95 -12.88
C VAL A 339 23.52 0.81 -13.24
N VAL A 340 23.17 0.67 -14.52
CA VAL A 340 22.35 -0.44 -15.03
C VAL A 340 23.00 -1.77 -14.69
N GLN A 341 22.22 -2.68 -14.11
CA GLN A 341 22.68 -4.01 -13.68
C GLN A 341 22.01 -5.13 -14.50
N ASN A 342 21.34 -6.06 -13.82
CA ASN A 342 20.99 -7.39 -14.31
C ASN A 342 19.92 -7.39 -15.42
N TRP A 343 18.99 -6.43 -15.41
CA TRP A 343 17.89 -6.37 -16.38
C TRP A 343 18.09 -5.20 -17.33
N ASN A 344 17.91 -5.48 -18.63
CA ASN A 344 17.87 -4.48 -19.68
C ASN A 344 16.83 -4.85 -20.73
N ASP A 345 16.25 -3.83 -21.35
CA ASP A 345 15.20 -3.99 -22.36
C ASP A 345 15.53 -3.22 -23.64
N TRP A 346 16.79 -3.26 -24.06
CA TRP A 346 17.20 -2.59 -25.29
C TRP A 346 16.49 -3.18 -26.50
N ASN A 347 15.91 -2.32 -27.32
CA ASN A 347 15.41 -2.72 -28.63
C ASN A 347 16.56 -3.30 -29.49
N PRO A 348 16.28 -4.22 -30.42
CA PRO A 348 17.31 -4.79 -31.30
C PRO A 348 18.14 -3.70 -32.00
N GLY A 349 19.46 -3.79 -31.87
CA GLY A 349 20.41 -2.82 -32.44
C GLY A 349 20.75 -1.64 -31.52
N PHE A 350 20.20 -1.60 -30.31
CA PHE A 350 20.52 -0.59 -29.28
C PHE A 350 21.27 -1.20 -28.08
N PRO A 351 22.05 -0.42 -27.34
CA PRO A 351 22.39 0.98 -27.62
C PRO A 351 23.35 1.09 -28.82
N THR A 352 23.20 2.17 -29.59
CA THR A 352 24.11 2.53 -30.69
C THR A 352 25.31 3.31 -30.17
N ALA A 353 26.50 3.04 -30.69
CA ALA A 353 27.70 3.80 -30.35
C ALA A 353 27.60 5.24 -30.87
N SER A 354 27.39 6.21 -29.98
CA SER A 354 27.23 7.62 -30.33
C SER A 354 27.67 8.52 -29.18
N SER A 355 28.40 9.59 -29.51
CA SER A 355 28.81 10.61 -28.54
C SER A 355 27.70 11.61 -28.21
N THR A 356 26.61 11.64 -28.98
CA THR A 356 25.50 12.58 -28.80
C THR A 356 24.21 11.90 -28.33
N ALA A 357 24.04 10.61 -28.63
CA ALA A 357 22.89 9.83 -28.20
C ALA A 357 23.14 9.19 -26.83
N THR A 358 23.08 10.00 -25.77
CA THR A 358 23.50 9.64 -24.41
C THR A 358 22.35 9.56 -23.41
N VAL A 359 21.09 9.55 -23.86
CA VAL A 359 19.92 9.41 -22.99
C VAL A 359 18.99 8.32 -23.50
N GLY A 360 18.28 7.65 -22.61
CA GLY A 360 17.34 6.59 -22.94
C GLY A 360 15.92 7.10 -23.17
N VAL A 361 15.24 6.45 -24.11
CA VAL A 361 13.83 6.66 -24.44
C VAL A 361 13.19 5.28 -24.63
N ASN A 362 11.98 5.11 -24.11
CA ASN A 362 11.16 3.95 -24.44
C ASN A 362 10.52 4.17 -25.81
N VAL A 363 10.64 3.18 -26.70
CA VAL A 363 10.12 3.25 -28.07
C VAL A 363 9.38 1.97 -28.42
N GLN A 364 8.16 2.12 -28.93
CA GLN A 364 7.40 1.06 -29.57
C GLN A 364 7.84 0.98 -31.05
N THR A 365 8.52 -0.08 -31.45
CA THR A 365 9.14 -0.18 -32.79
C THR A 365 8.13 -0.26 -33.94
N SER A 366 6.90 -0.71 -33.66
CA SER A 366 5.77 -0.68 -34.58
C SER A 366 4.45 -0.54 -33.83
N SER A 367 3.42 0.01 -34.46
CA SER A 367 2.06 0.04 -33.88
C SER A 367 1.49 -1.36 -33.62
N SER A 368 1.97 -2.37 -34.34
CA SER A 368 1.62 -3.78 -34.12
C SER A 368 2.33 -4.43 -32.94
N SER A 369 3.42 -3.84 -32.42
CA SER A 369 4.13 -4.36 -31.25
C SER A 369 3.30 -4.18 -29.98
N MET A 370 3.27 -5.19 -29.11
CA MET A 370 2.63 -5.09 -27.80
C MET A 370 3.58 -4.64 -26.68
N SER A 371 4.84 -4.35 -26.98
CA SER A 371 5.83 -3.86 -26.02
C SER A 371 6.57 -2.62 -26.52
N THR A 372 7.18 -1.90 -25.58
CA THR A 372 8.24 -0.93 -25.83
C THR A 372 9.60 -1.57 -25.54
N GLY A 373 10.67 -0.85 -25.87
CA GLY A 373 12.01 -1.17 -25.41
C GLY A 373 12.89 0.08 -25.47
N TRP A 374 14.05 0.04 -24.82
CA TRP A 374 14.97 1.16 -24.72
C TRP A 374 15.68 1.43 -26.04
N GLN A 375 15.83 2.71 -26.37
CA GLN A 375 16.72 3.20 -27.41
C GLN A 375 17.52 4.37 -26.85
N ASN A 376 18.80 4.49 -27.24
CA ASN A 376 19.56 5.69 -26.94
C ASN A 376 19.31 6.76 -28.00
N THR A 377 19.09 7.98 -27.55
CA THR A 377 18.79 9.12 -28.41
C THR A 377 19.48 10.39 -27.93
N ARG A 378 19.43 11.45 -28.74
CA ARG A 378 20.04 12.72 -28.42
C ARG A 378 19.26 13.45 -27.33
N LYS A 379 19.99 14.05 -26.38
CA LYS A 379 19.41 14.79 -25.24
C LYS A 379 18.62 16.05 -25.61
N ASP A 380 18.83 16.59 -26.81
CA ASP A 380 18.20 17.83 -27.29
C ASP A 380 16.94 17.60 -28.14
N LEU A 381 16.57 16.35 -28.39
CA LEU A 381 15.26 16.02 -28.95
C LEU A 381 14.19 16.16 -27.88
N ALA A 382 13.00 16.58 -28.30
CA ALA A 382 11.85 16.68 -27.42
C ALA A 382 11.04 15.38 -27.44
N SER A 383 10.58 14.95 -26.27
CA SER A 383 9.63 13.84 -26.12
C SER A 383 8.78 14.06 -24.88
N MET A 384 7.63 13.39 -24.83
CA MET A 384 6.88 13.22 -23.57
C MET A 384 7.72 12.35 -22.63
N TYR A 385 7.36 12.29 -21.34
CA TYR A 385 8.19 11.63 -20.35
C TYR A 385 7.37 11.10 -19.18
N VAL A 386 7.94 10.17 -18.42
CA VAL A 386 7.32 9.65 -17.21
C VAL A 386 8.21 10.01 -16.03
N CYS A 387 7.61 10.66 -15.03
CA CYS A 387 8.26 10.96 -13.76
C CYS A 387 7.95 9.87 -12.73
N GLU A 388 8.83 9.74 -11.76
CA GLU A 388 8.70 8.84 -10.62
C GLU A 388 8.99 9.58 -9.31
N VAL A 389 8.28 9.19 -8.25
CA VAL A 389 8.55 9.63 -6.89
C VAL A 389 8.19 8.56 -5.86
N ALA A 390 8.76 8.63 -4.67
CA ALA A 390 8.40 7.74 -3.57
C ALA A 390 6.97 8.04 -3.08
N SER A 391 6.20 6.99 -2.81
CA SER A 391 4.87 7.11 -2.19
C SER A 391 4.96 7.63 -0.76
N CYS A 392 3.86 8.21 -0.28
CA CYS A 392 3.65 8.49 1.12
C CYS A 392 3.51 7.16 1.87
N ASP A 393 4.32 6.90 2.89
CA ASP A 393 4.22 5.73 3.78
C ASP A 393 5.01 5.90 5.08
N SER A 394 4.98 4.92 5.98
CA SER A 394 5.61 4.99 7.31
C SER A 394 7.08 5.47 7.35
N THR A 395 7.82 5.34 6.25
CA THR A 395 9.20 5.83 6.13
C THR A 395 9.34 7.15 5.34
N ASN A 396 8.36 7.49 4.51
CA ASN A 396 8.31 8.70 3.68
C ASN A 396 7.02 9.50 3.94
N TYR A 397 7.05 10.43 4.89
CA TYR A 397 5.90 11.26 5.26
C TYR A 397 5.58 12.34 4.23
N CYS A 398 4.27 12.55 3.99
CA CYS A 398 3.72 13.60 3.14
C CYS A 398 2.79 14.50 3.95
N THR A 399 2.93 15.80 3.75
CA THR A 399 2.14 16.84 4.42
C THR A 399 0.75 17.02 3.78
N ALA A 400 -0.10 17.86 4.38
CA ALA A 400 -1.39 18.19 3.78
C ALA A 400 -1.24 18.97 2.47
N GLU A 401 -0.23 19.83 2.39
CA GLU A 401 0.09 20.65 1.21
C GLU A 401 0.62 19.82 0.05
N ASP A 402 1.20 18.67 0.38
CA ASP A 402 1.68 17.71 -0.59
C ASP A 402 0.49 17.00 -1.26
N ILE A 403 -0.51 16.53 -0.51
CA ILE A 403 -1.43 15.46 -0.98
C ILE A 403 -2.60 15.97 -1.79
#